data_AF-A0A4S5B2A1-F1
#
_entry.id   AF-A0A4S5B2A1-F1
#
_cell.length_a   1.000
_cell.length_b   1.000
_cell.length_c   1.000
_cell.angle_alpha   90.00
_cell.angle_beta   90.00
_cell.angle_gamma   90.00
#
_symmetry.space_group_name_H-M   'P 1'
#
loop_
_entity.id
_entity.type
_entity.pdbx_description
1 polymer ?
#
loop_
_entity_poly.entity_id
_entity_poly.type
_entity_poly.pdbx_seq_one_letter_code
_entity_poly.pdbx_strand_id
1 'polypeptide(L)' 'MKESVTIQYRCEDADTNLVETIPIASIGIDQWSQGHPVLFNLDRRGHHGRRMLSALITACEAVLHEIQDIKWED' A
#
# COMPACT_ATOMS: atom_id res chain seq x y z
N MET A 1 -9.09 -10.97 18.49
CA MET A 1 -9.27 -10.29 17.19
C MET A 1 -7.88 -9.97 16.65
N LYS A 2 -7.64 -10.09 15.35
CA LYS A 2 -6.37 -9.67 14.73
C LYS A 2 -6.69 -8.55 13.75
N GLU A 3 -6.00 -7.43 13.90
CA GLU A 3 -6.21 -6.22 13.11
C GLU A 3 -4.94 -5.91 12.33
N SER A 4 -5.10 -5.39 11.12
CA SER A 4 -3.98 -5.05 10.25
C SER A 4 -4.34 -3.93 9.27
N VAL A 5 -3.34 -3.15 8.89
CA VAL A 5 -3.43 -2.20 7.77
C VAL A 5 -2.78 -2.84 6.55
N THR A 6 -3.48 -2.81 5.41
CA THR A 6 -3.01 -3.41 4.15
C THR A 6 -3.02 -2.37 3.04
N ILE A 7 -1.94 -2.33 2.26
CA ILE A 7 -1.82 -1.53 1.04
C ILE A 7 -2.00 -2.46 -0.17
N GLN A 8 -2.86 -2.06 -1.10
CA GLN A 8 -3.21 -2.85 -2.27
C GLN A 8 -3.01 -2.04 -3.55
N TYR A 9 -2.51 -2.72 -4.59
CA TYR A 9 -2.50 -2.23 -5.96
C TYR A 9 -3.76 -2.70 -6.67
N ARG A 10 -4.48 -1.78 -7.30
CA ARG A 10 -5.60 -2.11 -8.18
C ARG A 10 -5.20 -1.87 -9.63
N CYS A 11 -5.26 -2.93 -10.42
CA CYS A 11 -5.09 -2.87 -11.86
C CYS A 11 -6.47 -3.02 -12.50
N GLU A 12 -6.78 -2.16 -13.46
CA GLU A 12 -8.00 -2.26 -14.25
C GLU A 12 -7.60 -2.33 -15.72
N ASP A 13 -7.98 -3.42 -16.36
CA ASP A 13 -7.79 -3.63 -17.79
C ASP A 13 -8.89 -2.88 -18.54
N ALA A 14 -8.48 -1.88 -19.34
CA ALA A 14 -9.41 -0.97 -20.01
C ALA A 14 -10.24 -1.64 -21.11
N ASP A 15 -9.79 -2.77 -21.65
CA ASP A 15 -10.43 -3.45 -22.77
C ASP A 15 -11.43 -4.53 -22.28
N THR A 16 -11.11 -5.18 -21.15
CA THR A 16 -11.89 -6.28 -20.59
C THR A 16 -12.71 -5.89 -19.35
N ASN A 17 -12.49 -4.70 -18.80
CA ASN A 17 -12.98 -4.26 -17.48
C ASN A 17 -12.59 -5.22 -16.34
N LEU A 18 -11.56 -6.04 -16.55
CA LEU A 18 -11.07 -6.92 -15.50
C LEU A 18 -10.38 -6.07 -14.44
N VAL A 19 -10.84 -6.18 -13.21
CA VAL A 19 -10.22 -5.54 -12.05
C VAL A 19 -9.48 -6.59 -11.25
N GLU A 20 -8.17 -6.43 -11.11
CA GLU A 20 -7.33 -7.24 -10.25
C GLU A 20 -6.86 -6.40 -9.06
N THR A 21 -6.94 -6.97 -7.87
CA THR A 21 -6.43 -6.35 -6.64
C THR A 21 -5.33 -7.21 -6.06
N ILE A 22 -4.14 -6.64 -5.97
CA ILE A 22 -2.93 -7.34 -5.57
C ILE A 22 -2.42 -6.69 -4.27
N PRO A 23 -2.35 -7.43 -3.15
CA PRO A 23 -1.76 -6.90 -1.93
C PRO A 23 -0.27 -6.63 -2.13
N ILE A 24 0.21 -5.49 -1.65
CA ILE A 24 1.63 -5.10 -1.74
C ILE A 24 2.31 -5.21 -0.37
N ALA A 25 1.63 -4.72 0.67
CA ALA A 25 2.17 -4.73 2.02
C ALA A 25 1.04 -4.86 3.04
N SER A 26 1.33 -5.51 4.17
CA SER A 26 0.42 -5.55 5.31
C SER A 26 1.21 -5.47 6.61
N ILE A 27 0.70 -4.73 7.59
CA ILE A 27 1.25 -4.67 8.94
C ILE A 27 0.15 -4.98 9.95
N GLY A 28 0.39 -5.97 10.82
CA GLY A 28 -0.50 -6.25 11.95
C GLY A 28 -0.34 -5.20 13.04
N ILE A 29 -1.42 -4.89 13.78
CA ILE A 29 -1.34 -3.98 14.95
C ILE A 29 -0.38 -4.54 16.01
N ASP A 30 -0.33 -5.86 16.18
CA ASP A 30 0.62 -6.57 17.04
C ASP A 30 2.08 -6.48 16.56
N GLN A 31 2.30 -6.16 15.29
CA GLN A 31 3.62 -5.99 14.66
C GLN A 31 4.02 -4.51 14.53
N TRP A 32 3.17 -3.58 14.96
CA TRP A 32 3.41 -2.14 14.79
C TRP A 32 4.70 -1.68 15.46
N SER A 33 4.99 -2.19 16.67
CA SER A 33 6.22 -1.90 17.41
C SER A 33 7.48 -2.44 16.73
N GLN A 34 7.35 -3.42 15.84
CA GLN A 34 8.47 -3.98 15.07
C GLN A 34 8.75 -3.18 13.79
N GLY A 35 7.85 -2.30 13.35
CA GLY A 35 8.07 -1.39 12.22
C GLY A 35 8.32 -2.07 10.86
N HIS A 36 8.10 -3.38 10.76
CA HIS A 36 8.42 -4.18 9.58
C HIS A 36 7.15 -4.77 8.96
N PRO A 37 6.57 -4.12 7.94
CA PRO A 37 5.44 -4.69 7.22
C PRO A 37 5.85 -5.96 6.46
N VAL A 38 4.93 -6.92 6.37
CA VAL A 38 5.06 -8.05 5.46
C VAL A 38 4.83 -7.56 4.04
N LEU A 39 5.77 -7.83 3.14
CA LEU A 39 5.70 -7.41 1.72
C LEU A 39 5.32 -8.60 0.83
N PHE A 40 4.48 -8.36 -0.17
CA PHE A 40 3.93 -9.36 -1.08
C PHE A 40 4.24 -8.98 -2.54
N ASN A 41 4.37 -9.98 -3.41
CA ASN A 41 4.39 -9.83 -4.88
C ASN A 41 5.34 -8.75 -5.42
N LEU A 42 6.48 -8.55 -4.76
CA LEU A 42 7.52 -7.63 -5.20
C LEU A 42 8.41 -8.28 -6.27
N ASP A 43 7.84 -8.79 -7.37
CA ASP A 43 8.69 -9.15 -8.50
C ASP A 43 9.17 -7.85 -9.18
N ARG A 44 10.28 -7.31 -8.65
CA ARG A 44 10.85 -5.98 -8.97
C ARG A 44 11.41 -5.89 -10.39
N ARG A 45 11.23 -6.92 -11.22
CA ARG A 45 11.92 -7.08 -12.50
C ARG A 45 11.06 -6.56 -13.64
N GLY A 46 11.08 -5.24 -13.86
CA GLY A 46 10.51 -4.61 -15.06
C GLY A 46 10.22 -3.11 -14.90
N HIS A 47 9.99 -2.43 -16.03
CA HIS A 47 9.55 -1.03 -16.05
C HIS A 47 8.25 -0.82 -15.26
N HIS A 48 7.35 -1.80 -15.28
CA HIS A 48 6.09 -1.77 -14.55
C HIS A 48 6.29 -1.72 -13.03
N GLY A 49 7.16 -2.57 -12.46
CA GLY A 49 7.45 -2.58 -11.03
C GLY A 49 8.06 -1.27 -10.52
N ARG A 50 8.89 -0.59 -11.32
CA ARG A 50 9.43 0.74 -10.98
C ARG A 50 8.35 1.82 -10.94
N ARG A 51 7.41 1.79 -11.90
CA ARG A 51 6.27 2.73 -11.92
C ARG A 51 5.35 2.49 -10.72
N MET A 52 5.07 1.24 -10.38
CA MET A 52 4.26 0.89 -9.22
C MET A 52 4.91 1.36 -7.92
N LEU A 53 6.23 1.16 -7.75
CA LEU A 53 6.98 1.66 -6.60
C LEU A 53 6.90 3.20 -6.49
N SER A 54 7.12 3.92 -7.59
CA SER A 54 7.04 5.38 -7.60
C SER A 54 5.64 5.87 -7.22
N ALA A 55 4.59 5.28 -7.79
CA ALA A 55 3.21 5.65 -7.49
C ALA A 55 2.87 5.38 -6.01
N LEU A 56 3.35 4.25 -5.47
CA LEU A 56 3.15 3.89 -4.08
C LEU A 56 3.83 4.88 -3.13
N ILE A 57 5.08 5.27 -3.39
CA ILE A 57 5.81 6.25 -2.57
C ILE A 57 5.03 7.57 -2.54
N THR A 58 4.65 8.09 -3.71
CA THR A 58 3.90 9.35 -3.82
C THR A 58 2.56 9.29 -3.09
N ALA A 59 1.82 8.17 -3.21
CA ALA A 59 0.54 8.01 -2.51
C ALA A 59 0.72 7.98 -0.99
N CYS A 60 1.71 7.24 -0.48
CA CYS A 60 2.01 7.20 0.96
C CYS A 60 2.43 8.58 1.49
N GLU A 61 3.29 9.31 0.77
CA GLU A 61 3.71 10.65 1.15
C GLU A 61 2.52 11.63 1.22
N ALA A 62 1.62 11.59 0.24
CA ALA A 62 0.42 12.42 0.24
C ALA A 62 -0.51 12.09 1.41
N VAL A 63 -0.75 10.81 1.69
CA VAL A 63 -1.57 10.38 2.84
C VAL A 63 -0.94 10.83 4.16
N LEU A 64 0.37 10.67 4.32
CA LEU A 64 1.08 11.11 5.52
C LEU A 64 0.97 12.63 5.71
N HIS A 65 1.10 13.40 4.63
CA HIS A 65 0.92 14.85 4.65
C HIS A 65 -0.49 15.23 5.13
N GLU A 66 -1.54 14.67 4.54
CA GLU A 66 -2.91 14.96 4.93
C GLU A 66 -3.20 14.55 6.38
N ILE A 67 -2.67 13.40 6.83
CA ILE A 67 -2.88 12.92 8.20
C ILE A 67 -2.16 13.77 9.25
N GLN A 68 -0.99 14.34 8.92
CA GLN A 68 -0.25 15.21 9.85
C GLN A 68 -1.06 16.45 10.26
N ASP A 69 -1.95 16.91 9.38
CA ASP A 69 -2.81 18.08 9.64
C ASP A 69 -4.11 17.73 10.37
N ILE A 70 -4.41 16.43 10.54
CA ILE A 70 -5.59 15.98 11.29
C ILE A 70 -5.33 16.13 12.78
N LYS A 71 -6.17 16.91 13.45
CA LYS A 71 -6.25 16.92 14.90
C LYS A 71 -7.03 15.70 15.35
N TRP A 72 -6.34 14.77 16.01
CA TRP A 72 -6.97 13.63 16.65
C TRP A 72 -7.54 14.11 17.99
N GLU A 73 -8.86 14.04 18.15
CA GLU A 73 -9.51 14.23 19.46
C GLU A 73 -9.32 12.96 20.30
N ASP A 74 -9.00 13.14 21.59
CA ASP A 74 -8.78 12.05 22.57
C ASP A 74 -10.05 11.25 22.87
#